data_AF-A0A1M5UTR5-F1
#
_entry.id   AF-A0A1M5UTR5-F1
#
_cell.length_a   1.000
_cell.length_b   1.000
_cell.length_c   1.000
_cell.angle_alpha   90.00
_cell.angle_beta   90.00
_cell.angle_gamma   90.00
#
_symmetry.space_group_name_H-M   'P 1'
#
loop_
_entity.id
_entity.type
_entity.pdbx_description
1 polymer ?
#
loop_
_entity_poly.entity_id
_entity_poly.type
_entity_poly.pdbx_seq_one_letter_code
_entity_poly.pdbx_strand_id
1 'polypeptide(L)'
;MIKKIFEYQRLLLNSLSMNRVENYNPFKFFVGTVIFFIMIYMNIIIFGGNAEPTISFLKPTSLFIILPVVSVWQINMIFYDKERLFELAPVNRKFTVLNVFLFASLLVLTIYVIFIAFGYIVIGIIIGIVYLFFPENVDFNFAEEVIVNQVINTVKADILMFILLLIILFVGTAIVFINDKKIRMLSYLCGSIISYGFLVVLKFKMPILLNTGKVVFMESFSIMPQANIILVISAIIGIILCVSSVVFANKMYT
;
A
#
# COMPACT_ATOMS: atom_id res chain seq x y z
N MET A 1 -15.27 -19.25 19.00
CA MET A 1 -14.61 -19.16 17.67
C MET A 1 -13.79 -17.88 17.53
N ILE A 2 -14.37 -16.72 17.85
CA ILE A 2 -13.69 -15.40 17.82
C ILE A 2 -12.41 -15.36 18.67
N LYS A 3 -12.42 -15.93 19.89
CA LYS A 3 -11.22 -16.02 20.74
C LYS A 3 -10.02 -16.71 20.05
N LYS A 4 -10.28 -17.80 19.30
CA LYS A 4 -9.24 -18.51 18.53
C LYS A 4 -8.68 -17.67 17.39
N ILE A 5 -9.52 -16.84 16.75
CA ILE A 5 -9.08 -15.89 15.72
C ILE A 5 -8.13 -14.88 16.37
N PHE A 6 -8.51 -14.25 17.48
CA PHE A 6 -7.66 -13.29 18.18
C PHE A 6 -6.33 -13.88 18.67
N GLU A 7 -6.35 -15.09 19.22
CA GLU A 7 -5.13 -15.81 19.62
C GLU A 7 -4.21 -16.06 18.42
N TYR A 8 -4.78 -16.42 17.26
CA TYR A 8 -4.00 -16.63 16.04
C TYR A 8 -3.44 -15.32 15.47
N GLN A 9 -4.22 -14.23 15.48
CA GLN A 9 -3.73 -12.90 15.11
C GLN A 9 -2.59 -12.44 16.05
N ARG A 10 -2.70 -12.72 17.35
CA ARG A 10 -1.64 -12.42 18.32
C ARG A 10 -0.37 -13.24 18.04
N LEU A 11 -0.50 -14.51 17.67
CA LEU A 11 0.64 -15.33 17.26
C LEU A 11 1.33 -14.76 16.00
N LEU A 12 0.55 -14.35 15.00
CA LEU A 12 1.08 -13.71 13.78
C LEU A 12 1.79 -12.38 14.10
N LEU A 13 1.22 -11.53 14.96
CA LEU A 13 1.87 -10.30 15.43
C LEU A 13 3.18 -10.58 16.16
N ASN A 14 3.19 -11.56 17.08
CA ASN A 14 4.39 -11.92 17.81
C ASN A 14 5.48 -12.45 16.87
N SER A 15 5.11 -13.14 15.79
CA SER A 15 6.07 -13.62 14.78
C SER A 15 6.75 -12.50 13.98
N LEU A 16 6.13 -11.31 13.88
CA LEU A 16 6.81 -10.13 13.30
C LEU A 16 7.96 -9.63 14.19
N SER A 17 7.80 -9.70 15.51
CA SER A 17 8.76 -9.17 16.48
C SER A 17 10.00 -10.04 16.67
N MET A 18 9.96 -11.31 16.24
CA MET A 18 11.02 -12.30 16.47
C MET A 18 12.00 -12.46 15.29
N ASN A 19 12.07 -11.49 14.36
CA ASN A 19 13.19 -11.40 13.43
C ASN A 19 14.48 -11.07 14.20
N ARG A 20 15.13 -12.09 14.78
CA ARG A 20 16.36 -11.94 15.55
C ARG A 20 17.45 -11.27 14.71
N VAL A 21 18.05 -10.23 15.29
CA VAL A 21 19.20 -9.46 14.76
C VAL A 21 20.43 -10.35 14.49
N GLU A 22 20.47 -11.56 15.06
CA GLU A 22 21.59 -12.52 14.99
C GLU A 22 21.95 -12.99 13.57
N ASN A 23 21.15 -12.68 12.55
CA ASN A 23 21.36 -13.17 11.18
C ASN A 23 21.24 -12.07 10.12
N TYR A 24 21.66 -10.85 10.47
CA TYR A 24 21.72 -9.71 9.57
C TYR A 24 22.61 -10.01 8.35
N ASN A 25 22.00 -10.13 7.18
CA ASN A 25 22.72 -10.21 5.92
C ASN A 25 22.69 -8.82 5.27
N PRO A 26 23.82 -8.09 5.26
CA PRO A 26 23.88 -6.71 4.76
C PRO A 26 23.52 -6.63 3.27
N PHE A 27 23.83 -7.67 2.49
CA PHE A 27 23.47 -7.71 1.07
C PHE A 27 21.96 -7.83 0.87
N LYS A 28 21.27 -8.68 1.66
CA LYS A 28 19.80 -8.77 1.60
C LYS A 28 19.13 -7.47 2.03
N PHE A 29 19.67 -6.82 3.06
CA PHE A 29 19.19 -5.52 3.51
C PHE A 29 19.38 -4.46 2.42
N PHE A 30 20.58 -4.36 1.83
CA PHE A 30 20.87 -3.44 0.73
C PHE A 30 19.93 -3.64 -0.47
N VAL A 31 19.74 -4.89 -0.91
CA VAL A 31 18.81 -5.22 -2.01
C VAL A 31 17.38 -4.79 -1.66
N GLY A 32 16.92 -5.06 -0.43
CA GLY A 32 15.60 -4.62 0.04
C GLY A 32 15.43 -3.10 0.00
N THR A 33 16.45 -2.37 0.45
CA THR A 33 16.49 -0.90 0.43
C THR A 33 16.48 -0.35 -1.00
N VAL A 34 17.26 -0.93 -1.92
CA VAL A 34 17.26 -0.54 -3.34
C VAL A 34 15.89 -0.75 -3.97
N ILE A 35 15.26 -1.90 -3.73
CA ILE A 35 13.89 -2.18 -4.24
C ILE A 35 12.89 -1.18 -3.69
N PHE A 36 12.99 -0.84 -2.41
CA PHE A 36 12.12 0.16 -1.77
C PHE A 36 12.28 1.55 -2.42
N PHE A 37 13.51 1.99 -2.70
CA PHE A 37 13.76 3.25 -3.42
C PHE A 37 13.23 3.22 -4.86
N ILE A 38 13.39 2.10 -5.57
CA ILE A 38 12.81 1.94 -6.93
C ILE A 38 11.29 2.08 -6.87
N MET A 39 10.63 1.45 -5.89
CA MET A 39 9.18 1.58 -5.72
C MET A 39 8.76 3.02 -5.43
N ILE A 40 9.47 3.72 -4.55
CA ILE A 40 9.23 5.14 -4.29
C ILE A 40 9.35 5.95 -5.57
N TYR A 41 10.44 5.76 -6.32
CA TYR A 41 10.68 6.46 -7.58
C TYR A 41 9.57 6.21 -8.61
N MET A 42 9.13 4.95 -8.76
CA MET A 42 8.02 4.60 -9.66
C MET A 42 6.70 5.26 -9.23
N ASN A 43 6.41 5.31 -7.93
CA ASN A 43 5.23 6.02 -7.41
C ASN A 43 5.32 7.52 -7.68
N ILE A 44 6.50 8.13 -7.52
CA ILE A 44 6.71 9.55 -7.87
C ILE A 44 6.51 9.77 -9.37
N ILE A 45 7.02 8.90 -10.25
CA ILE A 45 6.81 9.05 -11.69
C ILE A 45 5.33 8.95 -12.05
N ILE A 46 4.58 8.02 -11.45
CA ILE A 46 3.18 7.78 -11.82
C ILE A 46 2.25 8.81 -11.19
N PHE A 47 2.37 9.06 -9.88
CA PHE A 47 1.45 9.93 -9.15
C PHE A 47 1.97 11.36 -8.98
N GLY A 48 3.24 11.62 -9.26
CA GLY A 48 3.83 12.95 -9.20
C GLY A 48 3.36 13.86 -10.34
N GLY A 49 3.15 15.13 -9.97
CA GLY A 49 2.90 16.27 -10.83
C GLY A 49 3.55 17.52 -10.23
N ASN A 50 3.97 18.47 -11.08
CA ASN A 50 4.78 19.63 -10.65
C ASN A 50 4.00 20.74 -9.93
N ALA A 51 2.75 20.53 -9.54
CA ALA A 51 1.97 21.59 -8.91
C ALA A 51 2.47 21.95 -7.51
N GLU A 52 3.22 21.08 -6.82
CA GLU A 52 3.78 21.41 -5.50
C GLU A 52 5.15 20.75 -5.28
N PRO A 53 6.25 21.53 -5.31
CA PRO A 53 7.52 21.06 -4.80
C PRO A 53 7.50 21.20 -3.28
N THR A 54 7.69 20.09 -2.55
CA THR A 54 8.52 19.94 -1.32
C THR A 54 8.02 18.96 -0.26
N ILE A 55 6.75 18.52 -0.23
CA ILE A 55 6.28 17.53 0.78
C ILE A 55 5.31 16.48 0.19
N SER A 56 5.53 16.07 -1.06
CA SER A 56 4.69 15.07 -1.75
C SER A 56 4.81 13.64 -1.20
N PHE A 57 5.84 13.34 -0.40
CA PHE A 57 6.03 12.05 0.26
C PHE A 57 4.98 11.72 1.33
N LEU A 58 4.34 12.74 1.89
CA LEU A 58 3.30 12.60 2.92
C LEU A 58 1.89 12.63 2.34
N LYS A 59 1.72 12.83 1.02
CA LYS A 59 0.37 12.72 0.42
C LYS A 59 -0.11 11.26 0.54
N PRO A 60 -1.34 11.04 1.03
CA PRO A 60 -1.89 9.71 1.25
C PRO A 60 -1.92 8.86 -0.05
N THR A 61 -1.89 9.50 -1.21
CA THR A 61 -1.90 8.87 -2.54
C THR A 61 -0.75 7.89 -2.77
N SER A 62 0.47 8.21 -2.30
CA SER A 62 1.64 7.33 -2.46
C SER A 62 1.63 6.13 -1.51
N LEU A 63 0.92 6.24 -0.40
CA LEU A 63 0.81 5.19 0.61
C LEU A 63 -0.07 4.03 0.14
N PHE A 64 -1.04 4.26 -0.76
CA PHE A 64 -1.98 3.23 -1.20
C PHE A 64 -1.33 2.02 -1.88
N ILE A 65 -0.15 2.20 -2.50
CA ILE A 65 0.60 1.08 -3.12
C ILE A 65 1.68 0.56 -2.17
N ILE A 66 2.40 1.45 -1.48
CA ILE A 66 3.51 1.04 -0.62
C ILE A 66 3.03 0.21 0.58
N LEU A 67 1.93 0.62 1.23
CA LEU A 67 1.37 -0.07 2.40
C LEU A 67 1.03 -1.55 2.14
N PRO A 68 0.20 -1.91 1.13
CA PRO A 68 -0.13 -3.31 0.90
C PRO A 68 1.10 -4.13 0.47
N VAL A 69 2.07 -3.55 -0.24
CA VAL A 69 3.30 -4.26 -0.60
C VAL A 69 4.17 -4.55 0.61
N VAL A 70 4.38 -3.58 1.51
CA VAL A 70 5.12 -3.78 2.77
C VAL A 70 4.41 -4.84 3.63
N SER A 71 3.08 -4.80 3.67
CA SER A 71 2.28 -5.77 4.41
C SER A 71 2.46 -7.19 3.88
N VAL A 72 2.36 -7.37 2.56
CA VAL A 72 2.62 -8.67 1.89
C VAL A 72 4.06 -9.14 2.12
N TRP A 73 5.02 -8.22 2.07
CA TRP A 73 6.43 -8.55 2.34
C TRP A 73 6.63 -9.05 3.77
N GLN A 74 6.02 -8.40 4.77
CA GLN A 74 6.06 -8.84 6.16
C GLN A 74 5.43 -10.23 6.35
N ILE A 75 4.30 -10.51 5.69
CA ILE A 75 3.68 -11.84 5.73
C ILE A 75 4.59 -12.88 5.07
N ASN A 76 5.21 -12.55 3.94
CA ASN A 76 6.19 -13.43 3.30
C ASN A 76 7.40 -13.71 4.20
N MET A 77 7.82 -12.77 5.04
CA MET A 77 8.85 -13.00 6.05
C MET A 77 8.35 -13.95 7.14
N ILE A 78 7.14 -13.77 7.67
CA ILE A 78 6.55 -14.70 8.66
C ILE A 78 6.59 -16.14 8.15
N PHE A 79 6.17 -16.39 6.91
CA PHE A 79 6.08 -17.74 6.35
C PHE A 79 7.42 -18.41 6.01
N TYR A 80 8.47 -17.64 5.77
CA TYR A 80 9.72 -18.18 5.22
C TYR A 80 10.98 -17.81 5.99
N ASP A 81 10.86 -17.09 7.11
CA ASP A 81 11.96 -16.88 8.06
C ASP A 81 11.97 -17.96 9.16
N LYS A 82 13.06 -17.97 9.94
CA LYS A 82 13.52 -19.16 10.69
C LYS A 82 12.61 -19.62 11.85
N GLU A 83 11.82 -18.75 12.47
CA GLU A 83 10.96 -19.11 13.60
C GLU A 83 9.48 -19.09 13.19
N ARG A 84 9.01 -20.20 12.60
CA ARG A 84 7.60 -20.38 12.21
C ARG A 84 6.74 -20.74 13.40
N LEU A 85 6.64 -19.84 14.38
CA LEU A 85 5.83 -20.03 15.60
C LEU A 85 4.37 -20.41 15.30
N PHE A 86 3.85 -20.00 14.14
CA PHE A 86 2.50 -20.31 13.68
C PHE A 86 2.33 -21.76 13.16
N GLU A 87 3.40 -22.44 12.74
CA GLU A 87 3.35 -23.86 12.32
C GLU A 87 3.22 -24.81 13.52
N LEU A 88 3.56 -24.35 14.73
CA LEU A 88 3.41 -25.12 15.96
C LEU A 88 1.95 -25.25 16.42
N ALA A 89 1.03 -24.46 15.85
CA ALA A 89 -0.39 -24.53 16.17
C ALA A 89 -1.12 -25.50 15.22
N PRO A 90 -1.72 -26.61 15.69
CA PRO A 90 -2.47 -27.53 14.85
C PRO A 90 -3.83 -26.91 14.48
N VAL A 91 -3.87 -26.19 13.36
CA VAL A 91 -5.10 -25.52 12.87
C VAL A 91 -5.45 -25.95 11.46
N ASN A 92 -6.75 -26.00 11.18
CA ASN A 92 -7.26 -26.36 9.86
C ASN A 92 -6.74 -25.36 8.81
N ARG A 93 -6.28 -25.87 7.66
CA ARG A 93 -5.90 -25.12 6.47
C ARG A 93 -6.82 -23.94 6.14
N LYS A 94 -8.14 -24.16 6.11
CA LYS A 94 -9.10 -23.08 5.79
C LYS A 94 -9.05 -21.95 6.83
N PHE A 95 -8.81 -22.30 8.09
CA PHE A 95 -8.68 -21.35 9.19
C PHE A 95 -7.38 -20.55 9.08
N THR A 96 -6.26 -21.20 8.74
CA THR A 96 -4.97 -20.51 8.52
C THR A 96 -5.07 -19.51 7.38
N VAL A 97 -5.57 -19.94 6.22
CA VAL A 97 -5.71 -19.06 5.04
C VAL A 97 -6.59 -17.84 5.39
N LEU A 98 -7.75 -18.05 5.99
CA LEU A 98 -8.64 -16.96 6.42
C LEU A 98 -7.92 -15.96 7.34
N ASN A 99 -7.20 -16.47 8.34
CA ASN A 99 -6.52 -15.60 9.30
C ASN A 99 -5.37 -14.82 8.68
N VAL A 100 -4.69 -15.35 7.68
CA VAL A 100 -3.58 -14.66 7.00
C VAL A 100 -4.11 -13.52 6.12
N PHE A 101 -5.21 -13.71 5.40
CA PHE A 101 -5.88 -12.62 4.67
C PHE A 101 -6.46 -11.56 5.62
N LEU A 102 -7.03 -11.98 6.75
CA LEU A 102 -7.49 -11.07 7.80
C LEU A 102 -6.32 -10.27 8.38
N PHE A 103 -5.22 -10.95 8.69
CA PHE A 103 -4.01 -10.33 9.21
C PHE A 103 -3.44 -9.31 8.23
N ALA A 104 -3.37 -9.63 6.94
CA ALA A 104 -2.92 -8.69 5.90
C ALA A 104 -3.74 -7.41 5.91
N SER A 105 -5.07 -7.53 5.99
CA SER A 105 -6.00 -6.40 6.01
C SER A 105 -5.86 -5.57 7.30
N LEU A 106 -5.79 -6.24 8.45
CA LEU A 106 -5.59 -5.59 9.75
C LEU A 106 -4.25 -4.88 9.83
N LEU A 107 -3.20 -5.46 9.25
CA LEU A 107 -1.86 -4.91 9.26
C LEU A 107 -1.77 -3.65 8.40
N VAL A 108 -2.36 -3.63 7.19
CA VAL A 108 -2.50 -2.41 6.38
C VAL A 108 -3.23 -1.31 7.16
N LEU A 109 -4.38 -1.64 7.76
CA LEU A 109 -5.18 -0.69 8.54
C LEU A 109 -4.35 -0.11 9.71
N THR A 110 -3.66 -0.97 10.46
CA THR A 110 -2.88 -0.57 11.63
C THR A 110 -1.73 0.33 11.24
N ILE A 111 -0.93 -0.04 10.22
CA ILE A 111 0.19 0.79 9.75
C ILE A 111 -0.33 2.13 9.22
N TYR A 112 -1.46 2.14 8.50
CA TYR A 112 -2.06 3.38 8.00
C TYR A 112 -2.48 4.33 9.13
N VAL A 113 -3.17 3.82 10.15
CA VAL A 113 -3.59 4.63 11.32
C VAL A 113 -2.38 5.16 12.08
N ILE A 114 -1.37 4.32 12.30
CA ILE A 114 -0.11 4.72 12.94
C ILE A 114 0.56 5.84 12.13
N PHE A 115 0.71 5.66 10.82
CA PHE A 115 1.37 6.65 9.97
C PHE A 115 0.66 8.01 10.01
N ILE A 116 -0.67 8.02 9.94
CA ILE A 116 -1.47 9.25 10.03
C ILE A 116 -1.32 9.92 11.39
N ALA A 117 -1.45 9.15 12.47
CA ALA A 117 -1.33 9.68 13.83
C ALA A 117 0.05 10.31 14.06
N PHE A 118 1.13 9.61 13.69
CA PHE A 118 2.49 10.14 13.77
C PHE A 118 2.69 11.36 12.86
N GLY A 119 2.14 11.35 11.65
CA GLY A 119 2.19 12.48 10.73
C GLY A 119 1.60 13.75 11.35
N TYR A 120 0.39 13.65 11.92
CA TYR A 120 -0.25 14.79 12.60
C TYR A 120 0.53 15.25 13.83
N ILE A 121 1.08 14.32 14.62
CA ILE A 121 1.91 14.66 15.78
C ILE A 121 3.16 15.44 15.35
N VAL A 122 3.87 14.97 14.31
CA VAL A 122 5.09 15.65 13.81
C VAL A 122 4.77 17.03 13.28
N ILE A 123 3.70 17.18 12.49
CA ILE A 123 3.25 18.48 11.99
C ILE A 123 2.90 19.41 13.16
N GLY A 124 2.18 18.92 14.16
CA GLY A 124 1.83 19.68 15.36
C GLY A 124 3.07 20.13 16.15
N ILE A 125 4.08 19.27 16.29
CA ILE A 125 5.35 19.62 16.94
C ILE A 125 6.09 20.69 16.14
N ILE A 126 6.18 20.56 14.81
CA ILE A 126 6.85 21.55 13.95
C ILE A 126 6.15 22.90 14.08
N ILE A 127 4.82 22.95 14.00
CA ILE A 127 4.04 24.18 14.18
C ILE A 127 4.28 24.76 15.58
N GLY A 128 4.27 23.92 16.62
CA GLY A 128 4.54 24.35 17.99
C GLY A 128 5.94 24.95 18.17
N ILE A 129 6.96 24.34 17.56
CA ILE A 129 8.33 24.87 17.55
C ILE A 129 8.38 26.21 16.82
N VAL A 130 7.83 26.29 15.61
CA VAL A 130 7.84 27.54 14.81
C VAL A 130 7.12 28.66 15.54
N TYR A 131 5.98 28.37 16.20
CA TYR A 131 5.24 29.33 17.01
C TYR A 131 6.04 29.84 18.21
N LEU A 132 6.80 28.97 18.90
CA LEU A 132 7.64 29.37 20.03
C LEU A 132 8.80 30.30 19.61
N PHE A 133 9.38 30.11 18.43
CA PHE A 133 10.52 30.90 17.96
C PHE A 133 10.12 32.14 17.16
N PHE A 134 8.96 32.13 16.51
CA PHE A 134 8.49 33.22 15.64
C PHE A 134 6.99 33.49 15.81
N PRO A 135 6.54 33.89 17.02
CA PRO A 135 5.11 34.06 17.31
C PRO A 135 4.45 35.13 16.44
N GLU A 136 5.18 36.16 16.02
CA GLU A 136 4.69 37.27 15.19
C GLU A 136 4.58 36.91 13.69
N ASN A 137 5.25 35.85 13.24
CA ASN A 137 5.25 35.42 11.83
C ASN A 137 4.25 34.29 11.55
N VAL A 138 3.60 33.76 12.59
CA VAL A 138 2.61 32.67 12.46
C VAL A 138 1.23 33.30 12.57
N ASP A 139 0.81 33.97 11.50
CA ASP A 139 -0.58 34.36 11.34
C ASP A 139 -1.36 33.10 10.93
N PHE A 140 -2.19 32.56 11.83
CA PHE A 140 -3.10 31.44 11.53
C PHE A 140 -4.29 31.88 10.67
N ASN A 141 -4.10 32.87 9.81
CA ASN A 141 -4.93 33.05 8.63
C ASN A 141 -4.58 31.89 7.68
N PHE A 142 -5.16 30.72 7.95
CA PHE A 142 -5.28 29.67 6.94
C PHE A 142 -5.96 30.34 5.76
N ALA A 143 -5.15 30.77 4.78
CA ALA A 143 -5.61 31.55 3.66
C ALA A 143 -6.83 30.86 3.05
N GLU A 144 -8.01 31.47 3.23
CA GLU A 144 -9.25 31.08 2.57
C GLU A 144 -9.03 31.03 1.04
N GLU A 145 -8.02 31.74 0.52
CA GLU A 145 -7.61 31.73 -0.87
C GLU A 145 -7.02 30.39 -1.37
N VAL A 146 -6.53 29.50 -0.50
CA VAL A 146 -6.14 28.12 -0.91
C VAL A 146 -7.38 27.25 -1.13
N ILE A 147 -8.54 27.62 -0.55
CA ILE A 147 -9.81 26.90 -0.74
C ILE A 147 -10.47 27.27 -2.08
N VAL A 148 -10.14 28.44 -2.64
CA VAL A 148 -10.76 28.94 -3.89
C VAL A 148 -10.08 28.39 -5.15
N ASN A 149 -8.82 27.90 -5.05
CA ASN A 149 -8.18 27.17 -6.14
C ASN A 149 -8.64 25.71 -6.17
N GLN A 150 -9.85 25.52 -6.73
CA GLN A 150 -10.35 24.29 -7.33
C GLN A 150 -10.03 23.00 -6.56
N VAL A 151 -10.91 22.65 -5.61
CA VAL A 151 -11.11 21.25 -5.22
C VAL A 151 -11.58 20.49 -6.45
N ILE A 152 -10.63 20.01 -7.27
CA ILE A 152 -10.94 19.07 -8.33
C ILE A 152 -11.42 17.80 -7.64
N ASN A 153 -12.65 17.39 -7.91
CA ASN A 153 -13.23 16.19 -7.33
C ASN A 153 -12.39 14.95 -7.74
N THR A 154 -11.59 14.43 -6.81
CA THR A 154 -10.71 13.25 -7.02
C THR A 154 -11.39 11.92 -6.73
N VAL A 155 -12.68 11.90 -6.40
CA VAL A 155 -13.38 10.71 -5.88
C VAL A 155 -13.22 9.49 -6.78
N LYS A 156 -13.26 9.67 -8.11
CA LYS A 156 -13.06 8.57 -9.06
C LYS A 156 -11.68 7.95 -8.93
N ALA A 157 -10.64 8.78 -8.81
CA ALA A 157 -9.28 8.30 -8.63
C ALA A 157 -9.10 7.64 -7.27
N ASP A 158 -9.72 8.16 -6.20
CA ASP A 158 -9.68 7.54 -4.88
C ASP A 158 -10.32 6.15 -4.87
N ILE A 159 -11.45 5.98 -5.56
CA ILE A 159 -12.09 4.66 -5.75
C ILE A 159 -11.17 3.71 -6.52
N LEU A 160 -10.51 4.19 -7.60
CA LEU A 160 -9.56 3.36 -8.36
C LEU A 160 -8.39 2.90 -7.47
N MET A 161 -7.81 3.81 -6.68
CA MET A 161 -6.70 3.50 -5.78
C MET A 161 -7.11 2.51 -4.69
N PHE A 162 -8.33 2.61 -4.17
CA PHE A 162 -8.87 1.63 -3.23
C PHE A 162 -9.02 0.24 -3.85
N ILE A 163 -9.53 0.14 -5.09
CA ILE A 163 -9.62 -1.14 -5.82
C ILE A 163 -8.22 -1.75 -6.02
N LEU A 164 -7.24 -0.94 -6.43
CA LEU A 164 -5.86 -1.39 -6.61
C LEU A 164 -5.24 -1.88 -5.30
N LEU A 165 -5.47 -1.18 -4.19
CA LEU A 165 -5.03 -1.61 -2.87
C LEU A 165 -5.56 -3.01 -2.53
N LEU A 166 -6.86 -3.26 -2.74
CA LEU A 166 -7.46 -4.56 -2.49
C LEU A 166 -6.84 -5.66 -3.38
N ILE A 167 -6.63 -5.37 -4.67
CA ILE A 167 -6.01 -6.33 -5.60
C ILE A 167 -4.59 -6.68 -5.15
N ILE A 168 -3.75 -5.68 -4.85
CA ILE A 168 -2.36 -5.90 -4.42
C ILE A 168 -2.34 -6.73 -3.13
N LEU A 169 -3.21 -6.39 -2.18
CA LEU A 169 -3.28 -7.08 -0.90
C LEU A 169 -3.70 -8.54 -1.06
N PHE A 170 -4.78 -8.83 -1.78
CA PHE A 170 -5.30 -10.19 -1.93
C PHE A 170 -4.40 -11.07 -2.79
N VAL A 171 -3.97 -10.58 -3.96
CA VAL A 171 -3.10 -11.34 -4.87
C VAL A 171 -1.72 -11.53 -4.25
N GLY A 172 -1.17 -10.47 -3.64
CA GLY A 172 0.12 -10.54 -2.96
C GLY A 172 0.10 -11.55 -1.80
N THR A 173 -0.94 -11.53 -0.98
CA THR A 173 -1.10 -12.50 0.12
C THR A 173 -1.25 -13.93 -0.40
N ALA A 174 -1.95 -14.15 -1.52
CA ALA A 174 -2.07 -15.46 -2.14
C ALA A 174 -0.74 -16.02 -2.65
N ILE A 175 0.12 -15.16 -3.24
CA ILE A 175 1.45 -15.54 -3.72
C ILE A 175 2.34 -16.02 -2.56
N VAL A 176 2.15 -15.53 -1.33
CA VAL A 176 2.90 -16.01 -0.15
C VAL A 176 2.75 -17.53 0.02
N PHE A 177 1.61 -18.12 -0.30
CA PHE A 177 1.39 -19.56 -0.12
C PHE A 177 2.11 -20.45 -1.14
N ILE A 178 2.83 -19.90 -2.12
CA ILE A 178 3.61 -20.68 -3.08
C ILE A 178 4.89 -21.19 -2.41
N ASN A 179 4.99 -22.49 -2.20
CA ASN A 179 6.14 -23.12 -1.51
C ASN A 179 7.49 -22.84 -2.20
N ASP A 180 7.56 -22.97 -3.52
CA ASP A 180 8.80 -22.72 -4.27
C ASP A 180 9.17 -21.23 -4.29
N LYS A 181 10.33 -20.92 -3.70
CA LYS A 181 10.86 -19.55 -3.62
C LYS A 181 11.09 -18.90 -4.98
N LYS A 182 11.59 -19.63 -5.98
CA LYS A 182 11.87 -19.07 -7.31
C LYS A 182 10.56 -18.70 -8.00
N ILE A 183 9.57 -19.59 -7.97
CA ILE A 183 8.24 -19.33 -8.54
C ILE A 183 7.58 -18.15 -7.83
N ARG A 184 7.63 -18.12 -6.49
CA ARG A 184 7.07 -17.03 -5.70
C ARG A 184 7.68 -15.66 -6.04
N MET A 185 9.01 -15.58 -6.11
CA MET A 185 9.71 -14.35 -6.49
C MET A 185 9.39 -13.93 -7.92
N LEU A 186 9.28 -14.88 -8.85
CA LEU A 186 8.88 -14.61 -10.23
C LEU A 186 7.44 -14.08 -10.29
N SER A 187 6.52 -14.64 -9.52
CA SER A 187 5.13 -14.17 -9.44
C SER A 187 5.04 -12.73 -8.91
N TYR A 188 5.83 -12.37 -7.88
CA TYR A 188 5.92 -10.97 -7.42
C TYR A 188 6.48 -10.04 -8.50
N LEU A 189 7.54 -10.45 -9.19
CA LEU A 189 8.13 -9.68 -10.30
C LEU A 189 7.13 -9.47 -11.44
N CYS A 190 6.50 -10.53 -11.94
CA CYS A 190 5.49 -10.43 -12.99
C CYS A 190 4.29 -9.56 -12.56
N GLY A 191 3.80 -9.74 -11.33
CA GLY A 191 2.70 -8.95 -10.80
C GLY A 191 3.03 -7.46 -10.70
N SER A 192 4.24 -7.13 -10.24
CA SER A 192 4.70 -5.72 -10.17
C SER A 192 4.89 -5.11 -11.56
N ILE A 193 5.49 -5.83 -12.51
CA ILE A 193 5.67 -5.34 -13.89
C ILE A 193 4.33 -5.07 -14.55
N ILE A 194 3.36 -6.00 -14.44
CA ILE A 194 2.04 -5.84 -15.04
C ILE A 194 1.28 -4.66 -14.41
N SER A 195 1.29 -4.56 -13.08
CA SER A 195 0.55 -3.50 -12.36
C SER A 195 1.15 -2.11 -12.60
N TYR A 196 2.46 -1.93 -12.43
CA TYR A 196 3.10 -0.65 -12.72
C TYR A 196 3.04 -0.31 -14.21
N GLY A 197 3.22 -1.29 -15.10
CA GLY A 197 3.07 -1.10 -16.54
C GLY A 197 1.67 -0.61 -16.93
N PHE A 198 0.62 -1.22 -16.36
CA PHE A 198 -0.76 -0.77 -16.56
C PHE A 198 -0.98 0.67 -16.11
N LEU A 199 -0.49 1.04 -14.91
CA LEU A 199 -0.63 2.41 -14.40
C LEU A 199 0.11 3.46 -15.24
N VAL A 200 1.29 3.11 -15.75
CA VAL A 200 2.05 3.96 -16.68
C VAL A 200 1.29 4.15 -18.00
N VAL A 201 0.78 3.06 -18.59
CA VAL A 201 -0.03 3.13 -19.82
C VAL A 201 -1.30 3.96 -19.60
N LEU A 202 -1.94 3.81 -18.44
CA LEU A 202 -3.10 4.60 -18.06
C LEU A 202 -2.74 6.09 -18.02
N LYS A 203 -1.63 6.45 -17.34
CA LYS A 203 -1.15 7.83 -17.25
C LYS A 203 -0.91 8.47 -18.62
N PHE A 204 -0.33 7.74 -19.56
CA PHE A 204 -0.08 8.25 -20.92
C PHE A 204 -1.36 8.54 -21.72
N LYS A 205 -2.49 7.92 -21.37
CA LYS A 205 -3.78 8.13 -22.03
C LYS A 205 -4.67 9.16 -21.33
N MET A 206 -4.22 9.71 -20.20
CA MET A 206 -4.99 10.67 -19.44
C MET A 206 -4.96 12.07 -20.08
N PRO A 207 -6.03 12.86 -19.94
CA PRO A 207 -6.06 14.23 -20.42
C PRO A 207 -5.11 15.13 -19.63
N ILE A 208 -4.51 16.08 -20.35
CA ILE A 208 -3.73 17.17 -19.76
C ILE A 208 -4.70 18.13 -19.06
N LEU A 209 -4.38 18.50 -17.83
CA LEU A 209 -5.17 19.49 -17.10
C LEU A 209 -4.95 20.88 -17.67
N LEU A 210 -6.04 21.61 -17.90
CA LEU A 210 -6.02 22.97 -18.44
C LEU A 210 -5.22 23.94 -17.55
N ASN A 211 -5.26 23.74 -16.23
CA ASN A 211 -4.65 24.65 -15.27
C ASN A 211 -3.14 24.44 -15.09
N THR A 212 -2.68 23.19 -15.11
CA THR A 212 -1.28 22.86 -14.84
C THR A 212 -0.48 22.58 -16.11
N GLY A 213 -1.15 22.46 -17.26
CA GLY A 213 -0.54 22.06 -18.53
C GLY A 213 0.12 20.68 -18.49
N LYS A 214 -0.20 19.86 -17.47
CA LYS A 214 0.44 18.58 -17.19
C LYS A 214 -0.60 17.51 -16.84
N VAL A 215 -0.16 16.26 -16.86
CA VAL A 215 -0.97 15.11 -16.42
C VAL A 215 -0.68 14.85 -14.94
N VAL A 216 -1.64 15.15 -14.08
CA VAL A 216 -1.62 14.82 -12.64
C VAL A 216 -2.57 13.65 -12.43
N PHE A 217 -2.06 12.47 -12.06
CA PHE A 217 -2.82 11.21 -12.16
C PHE A 217 -4.22 11.27 -11.53
N MET A 218 -4.33 11.72 -10.28
CA MET A 218 -5.62 11.70 -9.56
C MET A 218 -6.65 12.65 -10.18
N GLU A 219 -6.21 13.85 -10.54
CA GLU A 219 -7.06 14.89 -11.14
C GLU A 219 -7.41 14.54 -12.58
N SER A 220 -6.39 14.21 -13.40
CA SER A 220 -6.54 13.84 -14.80
C SER A 220 -7.38 12.58 -15.00
N PHE A 221 -7.30 11.59 -14.11
CA PHE A 221 -8.18 10.42 -14.17
C PHE A 221 -9.64 10.80 -13.90
N SER A 222 -9.88 11.70 -12.95
CA SER A 222 -11.24 12.06 -12.54
C SER A 222 -12.04 12.80 -13.63
N ILE A 223 -11.34 13.53 -14.50
CA ILE A 223 -11.91 14.22 -15.67
C ILE A 223 -11.90 13.37 -16.96
N MET A 224 -11.30 12.18 -16.96
CA MET A 224 -11.22 11.33 -18.14
C MET A 224 -12.62 10.83 -18.54
N PRO A 225 -13.04 10.94 -19.82
CA PRO A 225 -14.38 10.51 -20.26
C PRO A 225 -14.65 9.02 -20.00
N GLN A 226 -13.61 8.20 -20.10
CA GLN A 226 -13.69 6.75 -19.92
C GLN A 226 -13.50 6.31 -18.46
N ALA A 227 -13.31 7.23 -17.50
CA ALA A 227 -13.00 6.90 -16.10
C ALA A 227 -14.03 5.96 -15.46
N ASN A 228 -15.32 6.21 -15.70
CA ASN A 228 -16.39 5.38 -15.14
C ASN A 228 -16.34 3.94 -15.69
N ILE A 229 -16.05 3.79 -16.98
CA ILE A 229 -15.93 2.47 -17.64
C ILE A 229 -14.72 1.73 -17.06
N ILE A 230 -13.59 2.41 -16.92
CA ILE A 230 -12.38 1.85 -16.32
C ILE A 230 -12.65 1.39 -14.89
N LEU A 231 -13.34 2.20 -14.07
CA LEU A 231 -13.71 1.85 -12.70
C LEU A 231 -14.58 0.60 -12.62
N VAL A 232 -15.61 0.49 -13.47
CA VAL A 232 -16.49 -0.68 -13.51
C VAL A 232 -15.70 -1.93 -13.89
N ILE A 233 -14.86 -1.86 -14.92
CA ILE A 233 -14.00 -2.98 -15.34
C ILE A 233 -13.03 -3.37 -14.21
N SER A 234 -12.36 -2.38 -13.60
CA SER A 234 -11.44 -2.60 -12.49
C SER A 234 -12.14 -3.22 -11.27
N ALA A 235 -13.37 -2.83 -10.96
CA ALA A 235 -14.15 -3.41 -9.87
C ALA A 235 -14.51 -4.88 -10.14
N ILE A 236 -14.97 -5.20 -11.35
CA ILE A 236 -15.30 -6.58 -11.74
C ILE A 236 -14.05 -7.47 -11.68
N ILE A 237 -12.95 -7.01 -12.28
CA ILE A 237 -11.67 -7.72 -12.23
C ILE A 237 -11.18 -7.87 -10.79
N GLY A 238 -11.31 -6.82 -9.98
CA GLY A 238 -10.92 -6.83 -8.57
C GLY A 238 -11.66 -7.90 -7.76
N ILE A 239 -12.98 -8.02 -7.92
CA ILE A 239 -13.78 -9.06 -7.26
C ILE A 239 -13.32 -10.45 -7.69
N ILE A 240 -13.15 -10.68 -8.99
CA ILE A 240 -12.69 -11.97 -9.54
C ILE A 240 -11.32 -12.33 -8.97
N LEU A 241 -10.38 -11.38 -8.96
CA LEU A 241 -9.04 -11.56 -8.42
C LEU A 241 -9.06 -11.83 -6.92
N CYS A 242 -9.88 -11.14 -6.13
CA CYS A 242 -9.98 -11.37 -4.69
C CYS A 242 -10.50 -12.78 -4.37
N VAL A 243 -11.59 -13.21 -5.02
CA VAL A 243 -12.18 -14.54 -4.81
C VAL A 243 -11.21 -15.65 -5.26
N SER A 244 -10.65 -15.51 -6.47
CA SER A 244 -9.70 -16.49 -7.01
C SER A 244 -8.42 -16.59 -6.18
N SER A 245 -7.94 -15.48 -5.60
CA SER A 245 -6.78 -15.45 -4.71
C SER A 245 -6.98 -16.31 -3.45
N VAL A 246 -8.16 -16.24 -2.82
CA VAL A 246 -8.47 -17.05 -1.64
C VAL A 246 -8.56 -18.54 -2.01
N VAL A 247 -9.21 -18.86 -3.13
CA VAL A 247 -9.30 -20.25 -3.62
C VAL A 247 -7.91 -20.81 -3.95
N PHE A 248 -7.07 -20.00 -4.60
CA PHE A 248 -5.69 -20.36 -4.93
C PHE A 248 -4.84 -20.61 -3.68
N ALA A 249 -4.89 -19.71 -2.69
CA ALA A 249 -4.18 -19.88 -1.42
C ALA A 249 -4.61 -21.15 -0.70
N ASN A 250 -5.92 -21.42 -0.67
CA ASN A 250 -6.48 -22.64 -0.12
C ASN A 250 -6.22 -23.88 -0.98
N LYS A 251 -5.62 -23.78 -2.17
CA LYS A 251 -5.11 -24.92 -2.96
C LYS A 251 -3.60 -25.09 -2.83
N MET A 252 -2.85 -24.01 -2.62
CA MET A 252 -1.40 -24.03 -2.45
C MET A 252 -0.91 -24.33 -1.03
N TYR A 253 -1.67 -24.01 0.01
CA TYR A 253 -1.31 -24.35 1.41
C TYR A 253 -1.48 -25.84 1.74
N THR A 254 -0.64 -26.70 1.18
CA THR A 254 -0.55 -28.15 1.45
C THR A 254 0.78 -28.50 2.08
#